data_AF-A0A538U1L1-F1
#
_entry.id   AF-A0A538U1L1-F1
#
_cell.length_a   1.000
_cell.length_b   1.000
_cell.length_c   1.000
_cell.angle_alpha   90.00
_cell.angle_beta   90.00
_cell.angle_gamma   90.00
#
_symmetry.space_group_name_H-M   'P 1'
#
loop_
_entity.id
_entity.type
_entity.pdbx_description
1 polymer ?
#
loop_
_entity_poly.entity_id
_entity_poly.type
_entity_poly.pdbx_seq_one_letter_code
_entity_poly.pdbx_strand_id
1 'polypeptide(L)'
;LTTLPAIDRFHLTLVYLALVGFFGFSVVLVWAIFHPGLLPAVERLLARVGFQSLKPHLDDLAIRIQHFRDKRGLFGGLLIVALGVQISRIFVHVLVARSLGLTVPITYFLLFVPLLAVIVSLPISLNGIGVREGAGVILFGLVGVGRAQAFSLQFTTYQVAVAVSLLGGVIFLARIPHRRAARLPSRRSS
;
A
#
# COMPACT_ATOMS: atom_id res chain seq x y z
N LEU A 1 -11.41 -9.73 -33.40
CA LEU A 1 -12.50 -10.46 -32.71
C LEU A 1 -12.03 -10.84 -31.31
N THR A 2 -12.21 -9.95 -30.34
CA THR A 2 -12.15 -10.29 -28.91
C THR A 2 -13.21 -9.45 -28.21
N THR A 3 -14.44 -9.96 -28.20
CA THR A 3 -15.55 -9.44 -27.39
C THR A 3 -15.27 -9.77 -25.93
N LEU A 4 -14.40 -8.99 -25.28
CA LEU A 4 -14.49 -8.86 -23.83
C LEU A 4 -15.83 -8.17 -23.58
N PRO A 5 -16.71 -8.73 -22.73
CA PRO A 5 -18.01 -8.13 -22.46
C PRO A 5 -17.73 -6.70 -22.03
N ALA A 6 -18.37 -5.74 -22.71
CA ALA A 6 -18.37 -4.36 -22.27
C ALA A 6 -18.86 -4.38 -20.84
N ILE A 7 -17.94 -4.28 -19.88
CA ILE A 7 -18.27 -4.21 -18.49
C ILE A 7 -19.12 -2.95 -18.36
N ASP A 8 -20.41 -3.13 -18.13
CA ASP A 8 -21.33 -2.04 -17.89
C ASP A 8 -20.77 -1.16 -16.78
N ARG A 9 -21.00 0.15 -16.86
CA ARG A 9 -20.62 1.12 -15.82
C ARG A 9 -20.96 0.62 -14.41
N PHE A 10 -21.98 -0.22 -14.30
CA PHE A 10 -22.37 -0.94 -13.11
C PHE A 10 -21.23 -1.73 -12.44
N HIS A 11 -20.53 -2.65 -13.13
CA HIS A 11 -19.47 -3.42 -12.45
C HIS A 11 -18.28 -2.55 -12.08
N LEU A 12 -17.97 -1.54 -12.89
CA LEU A 12 -16.90 -0.58 -12.56
C LEU A 12 -17.26 0.24 -11.32
N THR A 13 -18.52 0.63 -11.20
CA THR A 13 -19.06 1.29 -10.00
C THR A 13 -19.05 0.35 -8.81
N LEU A 14 -19.39 -0.93 -8.99
CA LEU A 14 -19.36 -1.93 -7.92
C LEU A 14 -17.94 -2.20 -7.40
N VAL A 15 -16.96 -2.33 -8.30
CA VAL A 15 -15.53 -2.45 -7.95
C VAL A 15 -15.05 -1.19 -7.24
N TYR A 16 -15.45 -0.01 -7.72
CA TYR A 16 -15.15 1.27 -7.06
C TYR A 16 -15.74 1.32 -5.65
N LEU A 17 -17.02 0.99 -5.46
CA LEU A 17 -17.67 0.95 -4.15
C LEU A 17 -17.04 -0.08 -3.21
N ALA A 18 -16.66 -1.25 -3.72
CA ALA A 18 -15.97 -2.27 -2.93
C ALA A 18 -14.58 -1.79 -2.46
N LEU A 19 -13.82 -1.10 -3.33
CA LEU A 19 -12.53 -0.53 -2.97
C LEU A 19 -12.66 0.64 -1.98
N VAL A 20 -13.60 1.55 -2.21
CA VAL A 20 -13.90 2.64 -1.27
C VAL A 20 -14.39 2.07 0.07
N GLY A 21 -15.24 1.05 0.04
CA GLY A 21 -15.72 0.34 1.22
C GLY A 21 -14.59 -0.36 1.98
N PHE A 22 -13.69 -1.06 1.28
CA PHE A 22 -12.52 -1.71 1.87
C PHE A 22 -11.54 -0.69 2.47
N PHE A 23 -11.30 0.42 1.78
CA PHE A 23 -10.44 1.50 2.27
C PHE A 23 -11.08 2.20 3.47
N GLY A 24 -12.37 2.50 3.40
CA GLY A 24 -13.16 3.03 4.50
C GLY A 24 -13.15 2.10 5.71
N PHE A 25 -13.36 0.80 5.51
CA PHE A 25 -13.26 -0.22 6.56
C PHE A 25 -11.85 -0.28 7.15
N SER A 26 -10.81 -0.19 6.33
CA SER A 26 -9.42 -0.16 6.78
C SER A 26 -9.11 1.09 7.61
N VAL A 27 -9.59 2.26 7.18
CA VAL A 27 -9.47 3.53 7.94
C VAL A 27 -10.25 3.44 9.25
N VAL A 28 -11.46 2.88 9.24
CA VAL A 28 -12.27 2.66 10.44
C VAL A 28 -11.59 1.65 11.36
N LEU A 29 -11.02 0.55 10.86
CA LEU A 29 -10.30 -0.44 11.65
C LEU A 29 -9.08 0.18 12.30
N VAL A 30 -8.29 0.93 11.54
CA VAL A 30 -7.14 1.67 12.05
C VAL A 30 -7.59 2.69 13.10
N TRP A 31 -8.61 3.50 12.80
CA TRP A 31 -9.19 4.45 13.74
C TRP A 31 -9.71 3.78 15.01
N ALA A 32 -10.34 2.61 14.88
CA ALA A 32 -10.93 1.86 15.98
C ALA A 32 -9.82 1.20 16.83
N ILE A 33 -8.73 0.71 16.23
CA ILE A 33 -7.49 0.34 16.95
C ILE A 33 -6.96 1.54 17.75
N PHE A 34 -7.07 2.74 17.21
CA PHE A 34 -6.72 4.00 17.90
C PHE A 34 -7.84 4.60 18.76
N HIS A 35 -9.04 3.99 18.86
CA HIS A 35 -10.12 4.45 19.72
C HIS A 35 -10.11 3.76 21.11
N PRO A 36 -10.12 4.50 22.24
CA PRO A 36 -9.97 3.93 23.59
C PRO A 36 -11.06 2.92 23.98
N GLY A 37 -12.18 2.89 23.25
CA GLY A 37 -13.29 1.97 23.47
C GLY A 37 -13.21 0.59 22.78
N LEU A 38 -12.26 0.37 21.86
CA LEU A 38 -12.20 -0.91 21.14
C LEU A 38 -11.74 -2.08 22.01
N LEU A 39 -10.75 -1.85 22.88
CA LEU A 39 -10.23 -2.87 23.79
C LEU A 39 -11.28 -3.29 24.85
N PRO A 40 -12.01 -2.37 25.51
CA PRO A 40 -13.15 -2.72 26.37
C PRO A 40 -14.27 -3.46 25.64
N ALA A 41 -14.54 -3.12 24.37
CA ALA A 41 -15.57 -3.79 23.57
C ALA A 41 -15.16 -5.24 23.21
N VAL A 42 -13.90 -5.45 22.82
CA VAL A 42 -13.32 -6.78 22.57
C VAL A 42 -13.29 -7.61 23.87
N GLU A 43 -12.94 -7.00 25.01
CA GLU A 43 -12.97 -7.66 26.32
C GLU A 43 -14.39 -8.09 26.71
N ARG A 44 -15.41 -7.24 26.50
CA ARG A 44 -16.82 -7.60 26.74
C ARG A 44 -17.30 -8.75 25.85
N LEU A 45 -16.82 -8.80 24.61
CA LEU A 45 -17.20 -9.81 23.62
C LEU A 45 -16.50 -11.15 23.91
N LEU A 46 -15.22 -11.13 24.28
CA LEU A 46 -14.48 -12.31 24.74
C LEU A 46 -14.98 -12.84 26.09
N ALA A 47 -15.40 -11.97 27.00
CA ALA A 47 -16.03 -12.35 28.25
C ALA A 47 -17.38 -13.06 28.03
N ARG A 48 -18.13 -12.70 26.97
CA ARG A 48 -19.34 -13.42 26.56
C ARG A 48 -19.07 -14.79 25.94
N VAL A 49 -17.90 -14.99 25.33
CA VAL A 49 -17.50 -16.24 24.65
C VAL A 49 -16.65 -17.15 25.54
N GLY A 50 -16.30 -16.73 26.77
CA GLY A 50 -15.65 -17.56 27.78
C GLY A 50 -14.13 -17.67 27.69
N PHE A 51 -13.47 -16.92 26.80
CA PHE A 51 -12.01 -16.94 26.62
C PHE A 51 -11.29 -15.97 27.57
N GLN A 52 -11.19 -16.33 28.85
CA GLN A 52 -10.53 -15.52 29.89
C GLN A 52 -8.99 -15.55 29.81
N SER A 53 -8.40 -16.51 29.08
CA SER A 53 -6.95 -16.70 29.02
C SER A 53 -6.18 -15.65 28.20
N LEU A 54 -6.85 -14.85 27.35
CA LEU A 54 -6.21 -13.81 26.54
C LEU A 54 -6.15 -12.42 27.23
N LYS A 55 -6.77 -12.26 28.39
CA LYS A 55 -6.85 -10.99 29.13
C LYS A 55 -5.48 -10.32 29.35
N PRO A 56 -4.43 -11.03 29.82
CA PRO A 56 -3.13 -10.42 30.08
C PRO A 56 -2.43 -9.91 28.80
N HIS A 57 -2.68 -10.57 27.67
CA HIS A 57 -2.08 -10.20 26.38
C HIS A 57 -2.79 -8.99 25.77
N LEU A 58 -4.10 -8.85 26.00
CA LEU A 58 -4.87 -7.67 25.59
C LEU A 58 -4.49 -6.43 26.40
N ASP A 59 -4.21 -6.60 27.70
CA ASP A 59 -3.75 -5.51 28.57
C ASP A 59 -2.33 -5.03 28.21
N ASP A 60 -1.40 -5.94 27.89
CA ASP A 60 -0.05 -5.56 27.40
C ASP A 60 -0.12 -4.85 26.03
N LEU A 61 -0.99 -5.33 25.11
CA LEU A 61 -1.30 -4.64 23.86
C LEU A 61 -1.90 -3.25 24.10
N ALA A 62 -2.79 -3.10 25.09
CA ALA A 62 -3.41 -1.83 25.46
C ALA A 62 -2.37 -0.80 25.89
N ILE A 63 -1.44 -1.18 26.76
CA ILE A 63 -0.40 -0.30 27.29
C ILE A 63 0.60 0.11 26.17
N ARG A 64 0.95 -0.82 25.27
CA ARG A 64 1.81 -0.54 24.12
C ARG A 64 1.15 0.39 23.10
N ILE A 65 -0.15 0.21 22.84
CA ILE A 65 -0.93 1.09 21.95
C ILE A 65 -1.15 2.46 22.60
N GLN A 66 -1.34 2.54 23.91
CA GLN A 66 -1.47 3.81 24.65
C GLN A 66 -0.22 4.69 24.53
N HIS A 67 0.98 4.12 24.64
CA HIS A 67 2.23 4.87 24.41
C HIS A 67 2.36 5.41 22.97
N PHE A 68 1.74 4.74 21.99
CA PHE A 68 1.67 5.20 20.60
C PHE A 68 0.57 6.25 20.36
N ARG A 69 -0.51 6.22 21.17
CA ARG A 69 -1.65 7.14 21.09
C ARG A 69 -1.33 8.58 21.50
N ASP A 70 -0.37 8.78 22.40
CA ASP A 70 -0.01 10.14 22.87
C ASP A 70 0.70 10.98 21.81
N LYS A 71 1.10 10.37 20.68
CA LYS A 71 1.72 11.06 19.54
C LYS A 71 0.79 11.16 18.33
N ARG A 72 -0.45 11.60 18.53
CA ARG A 72 -1.45 11.80 17.45
C ARG A 72 -0.90 12.61 16.26
N GLY A 73 0.00 13.56 16.52
CA GLY A 73 0.69 14.34 15.47
C GLY A 73 1.60 13.51 14.56
N LEU A 74 2.28 12.49 15.10
CA LEU A 74 3.12 11.57 14.33
C LEU A 74 2.26 10.69 13.41
N PHE A 75 1.12 10.22 13.90
CA PHE A 75 0.18 9.44 13.11
C PHE A 75 -0.40 10.24 11.93
N GLY A 76 -0.80 11.50 12.19
CA GLY A 76 -1.22 12.42 11.14
C GLY A 76 -0.12 12.67 10.09
N GLY A 77 1.12 12.89 10.55
CA GLY A 77 2.28 13.02 9.66
C GLY A 77 2.52 11.78 8.79
N LEU A 78 2.44 10.58 9.37
CA LEU A 78 2.56 9.31 8.63
C LEU A 78 1.45 9.14 7.59
N LEU A 79 0.21 9.48 7.93
CA LEU A 79 -0.90 9.45 6.97
C LEU A 79 -0.68 10.41 5.80
N ILE A 80 -0.24 11.64 6.07
CA ILE A 80 0.07 12.62 5.02
C ILE A 80 1.17 12.09 4.10
N VAL A 81 2.24 11.54 4.67
CA VAL A 81 3.33 10.94 3.88
C VAL A 81 2.82 9.76 3.05
N ALA A 82 2.02 8.86 3.63
CA ALA A 82 1.44 7.72 2.92
C ALA A 82 0.54 8.15 1.76
N LEU A 83 -0.34 9.14 2.00
CA LEU A 83 -1.20 9.71 0.96
C LEU A 83 -0.38 10.40 -0.12
N GLY A 84 0.66 11.16 0.26
CA GLY A 84 1.58 11.79 -0.68
C GLY A 84 2.25 10.76 -1.59
N VAL A 85 2.79 9.68 -1.02
CA VAL A 85 3.39 8.58 -1.79
C VAL A 85 2.36 7.95 -2.73
N GLN A 86 1.13 7.71 -2.26
CA GLN A 86 0.10 7.09 -3.09
C GLN A 86 -0.33 7.99 -4.26
N ILE A 87 -0.49 9.29 -4.02
CA ILE A 87 -0.79 10.29 -5.06
C ILE A 87 0.36 10.37 -6.06
N SER A 88 1.61 10.44 -5.59
CA SER A 88 2.79 10.43 -6.46
C SER A 88 2.83 9.19 -7.36
N ARG A 89 2.52 8.00 -6.83
CA ARG A 89 2.46 6.77 -7.62
C ARG A 89 1.41 6.86 -8.74
N ILE A 90 0.22 7.39 -8.44
CA ILE A 90 -0.83 7.59 -9.44
C ILE A 90 -0.36 8.59 -10.50
N PHE A 91 0.26 9.69 -10.08
CA PHE A 91 0.74 10.73 -10.97
C PHE A 91 1.81 10.22 -11.95
N VAL A 92 2.75 9.39 -11.49
CA VAL A 92 3.74 8.74 -12.37
C VAL A 92 3.07 7.91 -13.46
N HIS A 93 2.04 7.11 -13.11
CA HIS A 93 1.32 6.33 -14.13
C HIS A 93 0.61 7.23 -15.15
N VAL A 94 0.02 8.34 -14.71
CA VAL A 94 -0.62 9.32 -15.59
C VAL A 94 0.41 9.93 -16.55
N LEU A 95 1.57 10.37 -16.03
CA LEU A 95 2.63 10.95 -16.86
C LEU A 95 3.15 9.95 -17.89
N VAL A 96 3.40 8.70 -17.49
CA VAL A 96 3.85 7.64 -18.41
C VAL A 96 2.78 7.34 -19.47
N ALA A 97 1.50 7.29 -19.09
CA ALA A 97 0.42 7.11 -20.04
C ALA A 97 0.38 8.25 -21.07
N ARG A 98 0.54 9.51 -20.63
CA ARG A 98 0.61 10.67 -21.52
C ARG A 98 1.84 10.64 -22.42
N SER A 99 3.01 10.22 -21.92
CA SER A 99 4.21 10.09 -22.76
C SER A 99 4.10 9.01 -23.83
N LEU A 100 3.27 7.99 -23.58
CA LEU A 100 2.94 6.94 -24.55
C LEU A 100 1.78 7.32 -25.49
N GLY A 101 1.27 8.56 -25.41
CA GLY A 101 0.14 9.03 -26.23
C GLY A 101 -1.22 8.48 -25.81
N LEU A 102 -1.35 7.90 -24.62
CA LEU A 102 -2.61 7.32 -24.14
C LEU A 102 -3.50 8.39 -23.50
N THR A 103 -4.75 8.49 -23.96
CA THR A 103 -5.76 9.41 -23.44
C THR A 103 -6.73 8.73 -22.48
N VAL A 104 -6.21 8.12 -21.41
CA VAL A 104 -7.02 7.47 -20.38
C VAL A 104 -7.43 8.51 -19.31
N PRO A 105 -8.73 8.59 -18.93
CA PRO A 105 -9.18 9.45 -17.84
C PRO A 105 -8.48 9.15 -16.51
N ILE A 106 -8.16 10.20 -15.75
CA ILE A 106 -7.43 10.07 -14.46
C ILE A 106 -8.19 9.24 -13.42
N THR A 107 -9.52 9.20 -13.51
CA THR A 107 -10.41 8.41 -12.64
C THR A 107 -10.10 6.92 -12.69
N TYR A 108 -9.70 6.39 -13.85
CA TYR A 108 -9.30 4.98 -13.96
C TYR A 108 -7.98 4.70 -13.27
N PHE A 109 -7.01 5.63 -13.29
CA PHE A 109 -5.75 5.47 -12.57
C PHE A 109 -5.95 5.49 -11.06
N LEU A 110 -6.87 6.33 -10.56
CA LEU A 110 -7.26 6.37 -9.15
C LEU A 110 -7.81 5.03 -8.66
N LEU A 111 -8.44 4.24 -9.54
CA LEU A 111 -8.98 2.92 -9.23
C LEU A 111 -7.93 1.81 -9.43
N PHE A 112 -7.28 1.80 -10.59
CA PHE A 112 -6.42 0.70 -11.01
C PHE A 112 -5.07 0.70 -10.30
N VAL A 113 -4.49 1.86 -10.00
CA VAL A 113 -3.16 1.91 -9.36
C VAL A 113 -3.17 1.35 -7.93
N PRO A 114 -4.13 1.70 -7.05
CA PRO A 114 -4.27 1.04 -5.75
C PRO A 114 -4.57 -0.46 -5.88
N LEU A 115 -5.44 -0.85 -6.82
CA LEU A 115 -5.77 -2.25 -7.05
C LEU A 115 -4.54 -3.06 -7.51
N LEU A 116 -3.73 -2.50 -8.42
CA LEU A 116 -2.45 -3.06 -8.83
C LEU A 116 -1.49 -3.20 -7.65
N ALA A 117 -1.44 -2.21 -6.75
CA ALA A 117 -0.60 -2.30 -5.57
C ALA A 117 -1.00 -3.47 -4.66
N VAL A 118 -2.31 -3.72 -4.49
CA VAL A 118 -2.83 -4.88 -3.75
C VAL A 118 -2.45 -6.18 -4.45
N ILE A 119 -2.70 -6.30 -5.75
CA ILE A 119 -2.38 -7.52 -6.52
C ILE A 119 -0.88 -7.83 -6.47
N VAL A 120 -0.02 -6.83 -6.63
CA VAL A 120 1.44 -7.00 -6.60
C VAL A 120 1.96 -7.30 -5.19
N SER A 121 1.25 -6.89 -4.14
CA SER A 121 1.61 -7.22 -2.76
C SER A 121 1.39 -8.70 -2.43
N LEU A 122 0.62 -9.41 -3.25
CA LEU A 122 0.44 -10.85 -3.10
C LEU A 122 1.78 -11.56 -3.40
N PRO A 123 2.25 -12.48 -2.53
CA PRO A 123 3.52 -13.18 -2.70
C PRO A 123 3.43 -14.30 -3.75
N ILE A 124 2.77 -14.03 -4.88
CA ILE A 124 2.60 -14.93 -6.02
C ILE A 124 3.76 -14.83 -7.02
N SER A 125 4.61 -13.79 -6.94
CA SER A 125 5.77 -13.62 -7.81
C SER A 125 6.91 -12.89 -7.12
N LEU A 126 8.14 -13.10 -7.60
CA LEU A 126 9.32 -12.33 -7.18
C LEU A 126 9.16 -10.87 -7.64
N ASN A 127 8.82 -9.98 -6.71
CA ASN A 127 8.73 -8.53 -6.92
C ASN A 127 7.71 -8.09 -7.99
N GLY A 128 6.68 -8.91 -8.26
CA GLY A 128 5.63 -8.56 -9.20
C GLY A 128 6.00 -8.68 -10.68
N ILE A 129 7.18 -9.25 -11.01
CA ILE A 129 7.60 -9.44 -12.42
C ILE A 129 6.61 -10.37 -13.13
N GLY A 130 5.98 -9.88 -14.19
CA GLY A 130 4.95 -10.59 -14.95
C GLY A 130 3.54 -10.40 -14.39
N VAL A 131 3.38 -10.40 -13.06
CA VAL A 131 2.08 -10.19 -12.40
C VAL A 131 1.59 -8.76 -12.56
N ARG A 132 2.48 -7.77 -12.38
CA ARG A 132 2.15 -6.35 -12.52
C ARG A 132 1.74 -6.02 -13.95
N GLU A 133 2.54 -6.46 -14.92
CA GLU A 133 2.31 -6.21 -16.33
C GLU A 133 1.05 -6.93 -16.80
N GLY A 134 0.87 -8.20 -16.41
CA GLY A 134 -0.33 -8.97 -16.71
C GLY A 134 -1.60 -8.34 -16.13
N ALA A 135 -1.58 -7.98 -14.84
CA ALA A 135 -2.71 -7.33 -14.18
C ALA A 135 -3.02 -5.97 -14.82
N GLY A 136 -2.01 -5.18 -15.18
CA GLY A 136 -2.22 -3.92 -15.86
C GLY A 136 -2.76 -4.08 -17.28
N VAL A 137 -2.29 -5.08 -18.04
CA VAL A 137 -2.86 -5.42 -19.35
C VAL A 137 -4.33 -5.76 -19.24
N ILE A 138 -4.72 -6.52 -18.22
CA ILE A 138 -6.13 -6.83 -17.97
C ILE A 138 -6.90 -5.56 -17.61
N LEU A 139 -6.50 -4.84 -16.55
CA LEU A 139 -7.24 -3.68 -16.04
C LEU A 139 -7.36 -2.54 -17.04
N PHE A 140 -6.26 -2.15 -17.70
CA PHE A 140 -6.30 -1.10 -18.72
C PHE A 140 -6.95 -1.59 -20.03
N GLY A 141 -6.91 -2.90 -20.31
CA GLY A 141 -7.68 -3.52 -21.38
C GLY A 141 -9.19 -3.35 -21.20
N LEU A 142 -9.68 -3.37 -19.96
CA LEU A 142 -11.12 -3.15 -19.65
C LEU A 142 -11.62 -1.76 -20.08
N VAL A 143 -10.72 -0.78 -20.17
CA VAL A 143 -11.05 0.60 -20.58
C VAL A 143 -10.60 0.91 -22.01
N GLY A 144 -10.34 -0.14 -22.80
CA GLY A 144 -10.06 -0.04 -24.24
C GLY A 144 -8.60 0.22 -24.60
N VAL A 145 -7.66 0.14 -23.65
CA VAL A 145 -6.22 0.25 -23.99
C VAL A 145 -5.76 -1.04 -24.66
N GLY A 146 -5.07 -0.93 -25.79
CA GLY A 146 -4.52 -2.09 -26.49
C GLY A 146 -3.53 -2.87 -25.61
N ARG A 147 -3.48 -4.20 -25.75
CA ARG A 147 -2.62 -5.07 -24.92
C ARG A 147 -1.16 -4.63 -24.91
N ALA A 148 -0.60 -4.30 -26.08
CA ALA A 148 0.77 -3.83 -26.21
C ALA A 148 0.98 -2.49 -25.47
N GLN A 149 0.05 -1.55 -25.63
CA GLN A 149 0.11 -0.24 -24.98
C GLN A 149 -0.01 -0.34 -23.45
N ALA A 150 -0.91 -1.18 -22.95
CA ALA A 150 -1.09 -1.42 -21.52
C ALA A 150 0.14 -2.09 -20.90
N PHE A 151 0.76 -3.02 -21.63
CA PHE A 151 2.04 -3.62 -21.23
C PHE A 151 3.15 -2.55 -21.17
N SER A 152 3.30 -1.75 -22.24
CA SER A 152 4.28 -0.66 -22.29
C SER A 152 4.09 0.32 -21.13
N LEU A 153 2.85 0.69 -20.81
CA LEU A 153 2.53 1.55 -19.67
C LEU A 153 3.05 0.97 -18.34
N GLN A 154 2.75 -0.28 -18.03
CA GLN A 154 3.21 -0.91 -16.79
C GLN A 154 4.72 -1.09 -16.76
N PHE A 155 5.30 -1.53 -17.87
CA PHE A 155 6.72 -1.80 -17.98
C PHE A 155 7.55 -0.51 -17.85
N THR A 156 7.18 0.54 -18.58
CA THR A 156 7.84 1.85 -18.47
C THR A 156 7.67 2.44 -17.06
N THR A 157 6.49 2.32 -16.45
CA THR A 157 6.28 2.79 -15.08
C THR A 157 7.17 2.05 -14.08
N TYR A 158 7.34 0.74 -14.26
CA TYR A 158 8.25 -0.05 -13.42
C TYR A 158 9.71 0.37 -13.61
N GLN A 159 10.16 0.63 -14.84
CA GLN A 159 11.51 1.15 -15.09
C GLN A 159 11.76 2.49 -14.40
N VAL A 160 10.78 3.42 -14.45
CA VAL A 160 10.87 4.69 -13.72
C VAL A 160 11.01 4.43 -12.21
N ALA A 161 10.22 3.52 -11.65
CA ALA A 161 10.32 3.17 -10.23
C ALA A 161 11.68 2.55 -9.86
N VAL A 162 12.23 1.69 -10.71
CA VAL A 162 13.57 1.10 -10.55
C VAL A 162 14.64 2.18 -10.60
N ALA A 163 14.58 3.10 -11.56
CA ALA A 163 15.54 4.20 -11.70
C ALA A 163 15.53 5.11 -10.45
N VAL A 164 14.34 5.50 -9.97
CA VAL A 164 14.20 6.28 -8.73
C VAL A 164 14.72 5.52 -7.52
N SER A 165 14.46 4.21 -7.44
CA SER A 165 14.95 3.36 -6.34
C SER A 165 16.47 3.21 -6.36
N LEU A 166 17.08 3.12 -7.55
CA LEU A 166 18.54 3.12 -7.69
C LEU A 166 19.15 4.43 -7.18
N LEU A 167 18.57 5.57 -7.55
CA LEU A 167 19.03 6.87 -7.03
C LEU A 167 18.96 6.93 -5.50
N GLY A 168 17.85 6.45 -4.92
CA GLY A 168 17.72 6.31 -3.47
C GLY A 168 18.77 5.39 -2.85
N GLY A 169 19.08 4.27 -3.51
CA GLY A 169 20.13 3.33 -3.10
C GLY A 169 21.54 3.94 -3.14
N VAL A 170 21.86 4.72 -4.17
CA VAL A 170 23.14 5.44 -4.28
C VAL A 170 23.28 6.47 -3.16
N ILE A 171 22.23 7.26 -2.89
CA ILE A 171 22.20 8.22 -1.78
C ILE A 171 22.34 7.49 -0.45
N PHE A 172 21.68 6.35 -0.28
CA PHE A 172 21.79 5.53 0.92
C PHE A 172 23.23 5.06 1.15
N LEU A 173 23.88 4.49 0.13
CA LEU A 173 25.28 4.06 0.21
C LEU A 173 26.22 5.22 0.52
N ALA A 174 26.03 6.38 -0.12
CA ALA A 174 26.83 7.58 0.13
C ALA A 174 26.63 8.15 1.55
N ARG A 175 25.46 7.91 2.17
CA ARG A 175 25.14 8.37 3.52
C ARG A 175 25.35 7.32 4.60
N ILE A 176 25.81 6.10 4.30
CA ILE A 176 26.15 5.10 5.31
C ILE A 176 27.17 5.73 6.26
N PRO A 177 26.81 6.07 7.51
CA PRO A 177 27.78 6.59 8.45
C PRO A 177 28.70 5.43 8.82
N HIS A 178 30.02 5.65 8.88
CA HIS A 178 31.01 4.72 9.43
C HIS A 178 30.79 4.35 10.93
N ARG A 179 29.57 4.52 11.48
CA ARG A 179 29.17 4.30 12.88
C ARG A 179 29.18 2.83 13.36
N ARG A 180 29.88 1.93 12.68
CA ARG A 180 30.08 0.54 13.13
C ARG A 180 31.50 0.18 13.58
N ALA A 181 32.49 1.08 13.49
CA ALA A 181 33.86 0.76 13.90
C ALA A 181 34.23 1.11 15.36
N ALA A 182 33.40 1.88 16.09
CA ALA A 182 33.80 2.44 17.40
C ALA A 182 33.09 1.85 18.64
N ARG A 183 32.42 0.69 18.54
CA ARG A 183 31.74 0.05 19.68
C ARG A 183 32.12 -1.43 19.88
N LEU A 184 33.40 -1.76 19.76
CA LEU A 184 33.94 -2.91 20.46
C LEU A 184 34.43 -2.41 21.83
N PRO A 185 33.69 -2.64 22.93
CA PRO A 185 34.25 -2.39 24.24
C PRO A 185 35.41 -3.37 24.42
N SER A 186 36.61 -2.83 24.59
CA SER A 186 37.76 -3.57 25.10
C SER A 186 37.35 -4.19 26.44
N ARG A 187 37.04 -5.49 26.44
CA ARG A 187 37.01 -6.28 27.67
C ARG A 187 38.41 -6.17 28.28
N ARG A 188 38.57 -5.25 29.24
CA ARG A 188 39.73 -5.23 30.13
C ARG A 188 39.60 -6.43 31.06
N SER A 189 40.63 -7.24 31.02
CA SER A 189 41.02 -8.21 32.03
C SER A 189 41.25 -7.54 33.38
N SER A 190 40.63 -8.07 34.43
CA SER A 190 41.19 -8.19 35.78
C SER A 190 40.32 -9.18 36.55
#